data_AF-A0A0C9Q7Z3-F1
#
_entry.id   AF-A0A0C9Q7Z3-F1
#
_cell.length_a   1.000
_cell.length_b   1.000
_cell.length_c   1.000
_cell.angle_alpha   90.00
_cell.angle_beta   90.00
_cell.angle_gamma   90.00
#
_symmetry.space_group_name_H-M   'P 1'
#
loop_
_entity.id
_entity.type
_entity.pdbx_description
1 polymer ?
#
loop_
_entity_poly.entity_id
_entity_poly.type
_entity_poly.pdbx_seq_one_letter_code
_entity_poly.pdbx_strand_id
1 'polypeptide(L)'
;NNFMYKYDEKDATKPIDAIFLDFQNSFFGSPGCDINFFLNSSVQLDVLVNRRDFLVRTYYEALRSSLEHMHYEHIPTLHDIEMEIRARELYGFFSSYAFLPMVAMRKEDSYDNSIEALSNQEFARKKVQQMFSSNPRTTDTLRYAVKRFDDLGIFD
;
A
#
# COMPACT_ATOMS: atom_id res chain seq x y z
N ASN A 1 8.60 5.72 4.69
CA ASN A 1 8.70 5.11 3.35
C ASN A 1 9.68 3.95 3.50
N ASN A 2 9.28 2.72 3.18
CA ASN A 2 10.02 1.50 3.55
C ASN A 2 10.93 1.02 2.41
N PHE A 3 11.43 1.98 1.63
CA PHE A 3 12.28 1.75 0.47
C PHE A 3 13.48 2.67 0.58
N MET A 4 14.67 2.11 0.40
CA MET A 4 15.89 2.89 0.17
C MET A 4 16.22 2.83 -1.32
N TYR A 5 16.35 4.00 -1.94
CA TYR A 5 16.66 4.12 -3.35
C TYR A 5 18.14 4.44 -3.55
N LYS A 6 18.77 3.76 -4.51
CA LYS A 6 20.05 4.19 -5.09
C LYS A 6 19.76 5.13 -6.25
N TYR A 7 20.46 6.25 -6.32
CA TYR A 7 20.30 7.23 -7.39
C TYR A 7 21.48 7.19 -8.36
N ASP A 8 21.23 7.61 -9.60
CA ASP A 8 22.27 7.76 -10.63
C ASP A 8 23.31 8.79 -10.17
N GLU A 9 24.61 8.48 -10.31
CA GLU A 9 25.70 9.38 -9.92
C GLU A 9 25.68 10.70 -10.73
N LYS A 10 25.15 10.65 -11.96
CA LYS A 10 25.05 11.81 -12.86
C LYS A 10 23.72 12.53 -12.75
N ASP A 11 22.70 11.90 -12.17
CA ASP A 11 21.38 12.48 -11.96
C ASP A 11 20.79 12.02 -10.61
N ALA A 12 20.98 12.85 -9.59
CA ALA A 12 20.50 12.60 -8.24
C ALA A 12 18.97 12.54 -8.10
N THR A 13 18.20 12.83 -9.16
CA THR A 13 16.74 12.71 -9.17
C THR A 13 16.25 11.38 -9.73
N LYS A 14 17.13 10.60 -10.37
CA LYS A 14 16.78 9.35 -11.04
C LYS A 14 17.14 8.14 -10.17
N PRO A 15 16.17 7.46 -9.54
CA PRO A 15 16.43 6.20 -8.87
C PRO A 15 16.78 5.11 -9.90
N ILE A 16 17.81 4.32 -9.60
CA ILE A 16 18.33 3.23 -10.45
C ILE A 16 18.25 1.86 -9.78
N ASP A 17 18.04 1.83 -8.47
CA ASP A 17 17.87 0.59 -7.70
C ASP A 17 17.08 0.88 -6.42
N ALA A 18 16.47 -0.14 -5.83
CA ALA A 18 15.74 -0.02 -4.57
C ALA A 18 15.88 -1.29 -3.72
N ILE A 19 15.98 -1.09 -2.41
CA ILE A 19 15.89 -2.16 -1.42
C ILE A 19 14.75 -1.88 -0.45
N PHE A 20 14.07 -2.95 -0.01
CA PHE A 20 13.07 -2.88 1.05
C PHE A 20 13.74 -2.77 2.42
N LEU A 21 13.12 -1.99 3.30
CA LEU A 21 13.48 -1.85 4.71
C LEU A 21 12.31 -2.25 5.61
N ASP A 22 12.53 -2.33 6.92
CA ASP A 22 11.50 -2.43 7.96
C ASP A 22 10.54 -3.64 7.81
N PHE A 23 11.09 -4.85 7.96
CA PHE A 23 10.36 -6.13 7.88
C PHE A 23 9.57 -6.52 9.14
N GLN A 24 9.38 -5.59 10.08
CA GLN A 24 8.74 -5.87 11.38
C GLN A 24 7.28 -6.35 11.28
N ASN A 25 6.60 -6.04 10.16
CA ASN A 25 5.22 -6.44 9.89
C ASN A 25 5.11 -7.52 8.80
N SER A 26 6.23 -8.12 8.38
CA SER A 26 6.23 -9.16 7.37
C SER A 26 5.73 -10.49 7.92
N PHE A 27 4.94 -11.21 7.14
CA PHE A 27 4.45 -12.54 7.48
C PHE A 27 4.35 -13.43 6.23
N PHE A 28 4.29 -14.74 6.43
CA PHE A 28 4.08 -15.69 5.34
C PHE A 28 2.58 -15.85 5.08
N GLY A 29 2.13 -15.61 3.84
CA GLY A 29 0.72 -15.69 3.50
C GLY A 29 0.42 -15.38 2.04
N SER A 30 -0.86 -15.09 1.76
CA SER A 30 -1.33 -14.72 0.43
C SER A 30 -0.62 -13.46 -0.08
N PRO A 31 -0.12 -13.44 -1.34
CA PRO A 31 0.39 -12.21 -1.96
C PRO A 31 -0.71 -11.15 -2.09
N GLY A 32 -1.99 -11.56 -2.08
CA GLY A 32 -3.13 -10.66 -2.08
C GLY A 32 -3.16 -9.72 -0.88
N CYS A 33 -2.60 -10.10 0.28
CA CYS A 33 -2.48 -9.20 1.42
C CYS A 33 -1.53 -8.03 1.12
N ASP A 34 -0.31 -8.33 0.67
CA ASP A 34 0.72 -7.32 0.37
C ASP A 34 0.30 -6.41 -0.80
N ILE A 35 -0.25 -6.99 -1.87
CA ILE A 35 -0.69 -6.22 -3.03
C ILE A 35 -1.85 -5.29 -2.65
N ASN A 36 -2.85 -5.78 -1.90
CA ASN A 36 -3.94 -4.92 -1.43
C ASN A 36 -3.43 -3.83 -0.49
N PHE A 37 -2.48 -4.14 0.39
CA PHE A 37 -1.90 -3.13 1.27
C PHE A 37 -1.18 -2.03 0.47
N PHE A 38 -0.33 -2.41 -0.48
CA PHE A 38 0.42 -1.47 -1.31
C PHE A 38 -0.51 -0.57 -2.14
N LEU A 39 -1.47 -1.17 -2.85
CA LEU A 39 -2.40 -0.44 -3.72
C LEU A 39 -3.24 0.58 -2.95
N ASN A 40 -3.64 0.26 -1.70
CA ASN A 40 -4.59 1.07 -0.95
C ASN A 40 -3.95 2.05 0.05
N SER A 41 -2.65 1.95 0.34
CA SER A 41 -1.95 2.85 1.28
C SER A 41 -0.86 3.70 0.64
N SER A 42 -0.24 3.23 -0.46
CA SER A 42 1.02 3.78 -0.94
C SER A 42 0.93 4.42 -2.32
N VAL A 43 0.03 3.93 -3.17
CA VAL A 43 -0.16 4.40 -4.55
C VAL A 43 -0.86 5.77 -4.58
N GLN A 44 -0.53 6.63 -5.54
CA GLN A 44 -1.24 7.89 -5.76
C GLN A 44 -2.61 7.62 -6.39
N LEU A 45 -3.61 8.45 -6.10
CA LEU A 45 -4.98 8.19 -6.53
C LEU A 45 -5.11 8.05 -8.05
N ASP A 46 -4.47 8.91 -8.82
CA ASP A 46 -4.47 8.87 -10.29
C ASP A 46 -3.89 7.55 -10.83
N VAL A 47 -2.80 7.06 -10.24
CA VAL A 47 -2.18 5.78 -10.58
C VAL A 47 -3.07 4.62 -10.15
N LEU A 48 -3.68 4.69 -8.96
CA LEU A 48 -4.60 3.66 -8.47
C LEU A 48 -5.84 3.53 -9.36
N VAL A 49 -6.38 4.64 -9.87
CA VAL A 49 -7.55 4.63 -10.76
C VAL A 49 -7.17 4.11 -12.14
N ASN A 50 -6.08 4.63 -12.73
CA ASN A 50 -5.81 4.44 -14.15
C ASN A 50 -4.79 3.32 -14.45
N ARG A 51 -4.02 2.87 -13.46
CA ARG A 51 -2.84 1.99 -13.65
C ARG A 51 -2.79 0.83 -12.66
N ARG A 52 -3.87 0.55 -11.93
CA ARG A 52 -3.94 -0.61 -11.01
C ARG A 52 -3.56 -1.92 -11.70
N ASP A 53 -4.18 -2.21 -12.84
CA ASP A 53 -3.95 -3.48 -13.55
C ASP A 53 -2.53 -3.56 -14.10
N PHE A 54 -1.95 -2.42 -14.49
CA PHE A 54 -0.54 -2.35 -14.86
C PHE A 54 0.36 -2.75 -13.68
N LEU A 55 0.12 -2.22 -12.49
CA LEU A 55 0.90 -2.58 -11.29
C LEU A 55 0.77 -4.07 -10.92
N VAL A 56 -0.45 -4.63 -11.02
CA VAL A 56 -0.69 -6.06 -10.75
C VAL A 56 0.05 -6.94 -11.77
N ARG A 57 0.03 -6.57 -13.05
CA ARG A 57 0.78 -7.28 -14.10
C ARG A 57 2.28 -7.19 -13.88
N THR A 58 2.81 -6.02 -13.52
CA THR A 58 4.23 -5.85 -13.19
C THR A 58 4.65 -6.72 -12.02
N TYR A 59 3.84 -6.79 -10.96
CA TYR A 59 4.09 -7.70 -9.84
C TYR A 59 4.11 -9.17 -10.30
N TYR A 60 3.12 -9.57 -11.09
CA TYR A 60 3.02 -10.93 -11.61
C TYR A 60 4.23 -11.32 -12.47
N GLU A 61 4.65 -10.46 -13.38
CA GLU A 61 5.81 -10.69 -14.25
C GLU A 61 7.10 -10.87 -13.42
N ALA A 62 7.30 -10.03 -12.40
CA ALA A 62 8.43 -10.16 -11.49
C ALA A 62 8.37 -11.48 -10.70
N LEU A 63 7.22 -11.81 -10.10
CA LEU A 63 7.03 -13.06 -9.35
C LEU A 63 7.31 -14.28 -10.23
N ARG A 64 6.74 -14.31 -11.43
CA ARG A 64 6.95 -15.37 -12.40
C ARG A 64 8.43 -15.51 -12.75
N SER A 65 9.10 -14.42 -13.11
CA SER A 65 10.53 -14.44 -13.44
C SER A 65 11.38 -14.96 -12.28
N SER A 66 11.05 -14.58 -11.04
CA SER A 66 11.76 -15.08 -9.85
C SER A 66 11.55 -16.58 -9.64
N LEU A 67 10.33 -17.08 -9.79
CA LEU A 67 10.02 -18.50 -9.65
C LEU A 67 10.67 -19.35 -10.76
N GLU A 68 10.68 -18.86 -12.00
CA GLU A 68 11.40 -19.50 -13.11
C GLU A 68 12.90 -19.59 -12.83
N HIS A 69 13.50 -18.51 -12.31
CA HIS A 69 14.93 -18.49 -11.94
C HIS A 69 15.26 -19.44 -10.79
N MET A 70 14.32 -19.68 -9.88
CA MET A 70 14.45 -20.65 -8.79
C MET A 70 14.10 -22.09 -9.21
N HIS A 71 13.80 -22.32 -10.50
CA HIS A 71 13.37 -23.62 -11.04
C HIS A 71 12.13 -24.19 -10.33
N TYR A 72 11.20 -23.33 -9.91
CA TYR A 72 9.96 -23.76 -9.30
C TYR A 72 8.97 -24.25 -10.35
N GLU A 73 8.44 -25.46 -10.17
CA GLU A 73 7.58 -26.12 -11.17
C GLU A 73 6.15 -25.55 -11.23
N HIS A 74 5.63 -25.04 -10.10
CA HIS A 74 4.22 -24.63 -9.97
C HIS A 74 4.06 -23.12 -10.01
N ILE A 75 4.34 -22.51 -11.16
CA ILE A 75 4.21 -21.06 -11.33
C ILE A 75 2.72 -20.68 -11.42
N PRO A 76 2.20 -19.80 -10.55
CA PRO A 76 0.82 -19.35 -10.63
C PRO A 76 0.57 -18.57 -11.94
N THR A 77 -0.67 -18.54 -12.38
CA THR A 77 -1.11 -17.68 -13.49
C THR A 77 -1.42 -16.27 -12.97
N LEU A 78 -1.52 -15.30 -13.89
CA LEU A 78 -1.99 -13.96 -13.54
C LEU A 78 -3.38 -14.02 -12.90
N HIS A 79 -4.24 -14.90 -13.41
CA HIS A 79 -5.59 -15.10 -12.88
C HIS A 79 -5.57 -15.57 -11.42
N ASP A 80 -4.67 -16.49 -11.06
CA ASP A 80 -4.52 -16.94 -9.68
C ASP A 80 -4.14 -15.78 -8.75
N ILE A 81 -3.26 -14.88 -9.19
CA ILE A 81 -2.90 -13.67 -8.44
C ILE A 81 -4.08 -12.70 -8.33
N GLU A 82 -4.85 -12.50 -9.40
CA GLU A 82 -6.07 -11.68 -9.37
C GLU A 82 -7.11 -12.24 -8.39
N MET A 83 -7.26 -13.56 -8.33
CA MET A 83 -8.13 -14.24 -7.36
C MET A 83 -7.63 -14.08 -5.93
N GLU A 84 -6.32 -14.19 -5.70
CA GLU A 84 -5.72 -13.95 -4.39
C GLU A 84 -5.93 -12.50 -3.92
N ILE A 85 -5.80 -11.52 -4.82
CA ILE A 85 -6.13 -10.12 -4.55
C ILE A 85 -7.61 -9.95 -4.23
N ARG A 86 -8.51 -10.51 -5.07
CA ARG A 86 -9.96 -10.39 -4.90
C ARG A 86 -10.42 -10.95 -3.56
N ALA A 87 -9.89 -12.10 -3.16
CA ALA A 87 -10.22 -12.75 -1.89
C ALA A 87 -9.76 -11.96 -0.65
N ARG A 88 -8.89 -10.94 -0.81
CA ARG A 88 -8.34 -10.12 0.29
C ARG A 88 -8.64 -8.63 0.13
N GLU A 89 -9.64 -8.26 -0.68
CA GLU A 89 -10.07 -6.85 -0.84
C GLU A 89 -10.51 -6.21 0.50
N LEU A 90 -11.06 -6.98 1.46
CA LEU A 90 -11.33 -6.48 2.81
C LEU A 90 -10.06 -6.02 3.54
N TYR A 91 -8.92 -6.69 3.31
CA TYR A 91 -7.62 -6.25 3.81
C TYR A 91 -7.17 -4.95 3.13
N GLY A 92 -7.52 -4.77 1.85
CA GLY A 92 -7.36 -3.51 1.13
C GLY A 92 -8.18 -2.37 1.72
N PHE A 93 -9.44 -2.63 2.07
CA PHE A 93 -10.29 -1.65 2.77
C PHE A 93 -9.68 -1.27 4.12
N PHE A 94 -9.30 -2.26 4.92
CA PHE A 94 -8.60 -2.03 6.19
C PHE A 94 -7.32 -1.18 5.99
N SER A 95 -6.49 -1.50 5.00
CA SER A 95 -5.29 -0.73 4.68
C SER A 95 -5.61 0.72 4.29
N SER A 96 -6.63 0.92 3.46
CA SER A 96 -7.07 2.26 3.02
C SER A 96 -7.53 3.12 4.21
N TYR A 97 -8.26 2.55 5.16
CA TYR A 97 -8.82 3.31 6.27
C TYR A 97 -7.84 3.45 7.46
N ALA A 98 -7.12 2.39 7.79
CA ALA A 98 -6.24 2.37 8.95
C ALA A 98 -4.86 2.96 8.65
N PHE A 99 -4.28 2.73 7.46
CA PHE A 99 -2.88 3.08 7.18
C PHE A 99 -2.72 4.29 6.29
N LEU A 100 -3.51 4.44 5.24
CA LEU A 100 -3.39 5.59 4.34
C LEU A 100 -3.42 6.94 5.08
N PRO A 101 -4.32 7.20 6.06
CA PRO A 101 -4.34 8.49 6.76
C PRO A 101 -3.04 8.78 7.51
N MET A 102 -2.38 7.74 8.04
CA MET A 102 -1.08 7.87 8.72
C MET A 102 0.06 8.09 7.71
N VAL A 103 0.05 7.36 6.60
CA VAL A 103 1.11 7.40 5.58
C VAL A 103 1.05 8.68 4.75
N ALA A 104 -0.15 9.20 4.50
CA ALA A 104 -0.37 10.39 3.69
C ALA A 104 -0.26 11.71 4.48
N MET A 105 -0.08 11.66 5.81
CA MET A 105 0.11 12.86 6.62
C MET A 105 1.25 13.72 6.07
N ARG A 106 1.08 15.05 6.14
CA ARG A 106 2.19 15.95 5.89
C ARG A 106 3.26 15.78 6.96
N LYS A 107 4.53 15.98 6.59
CA LYS A 107 5.66 15.77 7.49
C LYS A 107 5.61 16.68 8.72
N GLU A 108 5.10 17.89 8.54
CA GLU A 108 4.93 18.88 9.60
C GLU A 108 3.87 18.46 10.62
N ASP A 109 2.95 17.59 10.23
CA ASP A 109 1.89 17.07 11.08
C ASP A 109 2.24 15.69 11.67
N SER A 110 3.38 15.09 11.36
CA SER A 110 3.68 13.70 11.75
C SER A 110 4.79 13.53 12.79
N TYR A 111 5.45 14.62 13.24
CA TYR A 111 6.67 14.55 14.04
C TYR A 111 6.47 14.05 15.48
N ASP A 112 5.26 14.19 16.02
CA ASP A 112 4.84 13.80 17.38
C ASP A 112 4.07 12.46 17.39
N ASN A 113 4.03 11.74 16.26
CA ASN A 113 3.47 10.41 16.19
C ASN A 113 4.40 9.40 16.89
N SER A 114 4.15 9.14 18.17
CA SER A 114 4.79 8.04 18.91
C SER A 114 3.75 7.17 19.63
N ILE A 115 4.12 5.92 19.93
CA ILE A 115 3.26 5.00 20.69
C ILE A 115 2.93 5.58 22.07
N GLU A 116 3.91 6.22 22.70
CA GLU A 116 3.75 6.89 24.00
C GLU A 116 2.77 8.06 23.89
N ALA A 117 2.88 8.90 22.85
CA ALA A 117 1.97 10.02 22.65
C ALA A 117 0.52 9.55 22.42
N LEU A 118 0.33 8.47 21.65
CA LEU A 118 -0.97 7.87 21.37
C LEU A 118 -1.62 7.17 22.58
N SER A 119 -0.88 6.93 23.67
CA SER A 119 -1.46 6.42 24.92
C SER A 119 -2.36 7.45 25.62
N ASN A 120 -2.17 8.74 25.34
CA ASN A 120 -3.06 9.80 25.81
C ASN A 120 -4.30 9.87 24.91
N GLN A 121 -5.48 9.56 25.46
CA GLN A 121 -6.72 9.45 24.70
C GLN A 121 -7.15 10.76 24.01
N GLU A 122 -6.92 11.91 24.64
CA GLU A 122 -7.28 13.21 24.06
C GLU A 122 -6.34 13.57 22.91
N PHE A 123 -5.04 13.31 23.08
CA PHE A 123 -4.05 13.45 22.01
C PHE A 123 -4.39 12.51 20.84
N ALA A 124 -4.67 11.23 21.12
CA ALA A 124 -5.02 10.25 20.10
C ALA A 124 -6.25 10.66 19.30
N ARG A 125 -7.32 11.16 19.94
CA ARG A 125 -8.51 11.66 19.22
C ARG A 125 -8.18 12.83 18.28
N LYS A 126 -7.45 13.82 18.78
CA LYS A 126 -7.00 14.95 17.95
C LYS A 126 -6.13 14.48 16.80
N LYS A 127 -5.27 13.49 17.05
CA LYS A 127 -4.35 12.98 16.05
C LYS A 127 -5.07 12.20 14.95
N VAL A 128 -6.05 11.38 15.31
CA VAL A 128 -6.94 10.73 14.33
C VAL A 128 -7.63 11.79 13.47
N GLN A 129 -8.19 12.86 14.05
CA GLN A 129 -8.79 13.93 13.24
C GLN A 129 -7.76 14.56 12.28
N GLN A 130 -6.55 14.83 12.76
CA GLN A 130 -5.47 15.40 11.95
C GLN A 130 -5.01 14.44 10.83
N MET A 131 -4.95 13.13 11.06
CA MET A 131 -4.60 12.13 10.04
C MET A 131 -5.54 12.21 8.83
N PHE A 132 -6.83 12.44 9.06
CA PHE A 132 -7.83 12.51 8.00
C PHE A 132 -7.93 13.91 7.36
N SER A 133 -7.53 15.00 8.04
CA SER A 133 -7.63 16.35 7.52
C SER A 133 -6.31 16.98 7.03
N SER A 134 -5.15 16.40 7.38
CA SER A 134 -3.82 16.94 7.08
C SER A 134 -3.57 17.04 5.57
N ASN A 135 -3.91 15.99 4.81
CA ASN A 135 -3.62 15.90 3.38
C ASN A 135 -4.90 15.56 2.59
N PRO A 136 -5.31 16.39 1.61
CA PRO A 136 -6.42 16.07 0.72
C PRO A 136 -6.32 14.69 0.05
N ARG A 137 -5.08 14.21 -0.18
CA ARG A 137 -4.83 12.84 -0.67
C ARG A 137 -5.61 11.79 0.12
N THR A 138 -5.69 11.92 1.44
CA THR A 138 -6.39 10.95 2.29
C THR A 138 -7.88 10.90 1.94
N THR A 139 -8.57 12.04 1.99
CA THR A 139 -10.03 12.11 1.78
C THR A 139 -10.42 11.84 0.33
N ASP A 140 -9.65 12.31 -0.63
CA ASP A 140 -9.89 12.06 -2.06
C ASP A 140 -9.75 10.57 -2.38
N THR A 141 -8.70 9.92 -1.87
CA THR A 141 -8.49 8.49 -2.07
C THR A 141 -9.55 7.66 -1.38
N LEU A 142 -9.90 7.99 -0.13
CA LEU A 142 -10.95 7.28 0.61
C LEU A 142 -12.32 7.38 -0.07
N ARG A 143 -12.66 8.53 -0.67
CA ARG A 143 -13.92 8.70 -1.41
C ARG A 143 -14.00 7.74 -2.60
N TYR A 144 -12.91 7.61 -3.35
CA TYR A 144 -12.81 6.63 -4.43
C TYR A 144 -12.84 5.20 -3.90
N ALA A 145 -12.05 4.91 -2.87
CA ALA A 145 -11.89 3.57 -2.30
C ALA A 145 -13.22 3.01 -1.78
N VAL A 146 -13.97 3.78 -0.98
CA VAL A 146 -15.28 3.36 -0.45
C VAL A 146 -16.23 2.97 -1.57
N LYS A 147 -16.34 3.80 -2.63
CA LYS A 147 -17.18 3.47 -3.78
C LYS A 147 -16.72 2.19 -4.47
N ARG A 148 -15.40 2.04 -4.69
CA ARG A 148 -14.85 0.83 -5.31
C ARG A 148 -15.14 -0.42 -4.48
N PHE A 149 -14.98 -0.37 -3.16
CA PHE A 149 -15.23 -1.54 -2.30
C PHE A 149 -16.71 -1.92 -2.23
N ASP A 150 -17.60 -0.92 -2.28
CA ASP A 150 -19.04 -1.11 -2.42
C ASP A 150 -19.38 -1.79 -3.77
N ASP A 151 -18.83 -1.29 -4.88
CA ASP A 151 -18.99 -1.89 -6.22
C ASP A 151 -18.46 -3.34 -6.29
N LEU A 152 -17.56 -3.73 -5.37
CA LEU A 152 -17.01 -5.08 -5.25
C LEU A 152 -17.80 -5.99 -4.30
N GLY A 153 -18.83 -5.46 -3.61
CA GLY A 153 -19.64 -6.20 -2.64
C GLY A 153 -18.85 -6.60 -1.38
N ILE A 154 -17.88 -5.78 -0.95
CA ILE A 154 -17.04 -6.09 0.23
C ILE A 154 -17.78 -5.83 1.55
N PHE A 155 -18.86 -5.05 1.52
CA PHE A 155 -19.64 -4.67 2.70
C PHE A 155 -20.93 -5.48 2.89
N ASP A 156 -21.24 -6.39 1.95
CA ASP A 156 -22.38 -7.31 2.01
C ASP A 156 -22.02 -8.59 2.80
#